data_AF-A0A3D9UW65-F1
#
_entry.id   AF-A0A3D9UW65-F1
#
_cell.length_a   1.000
_cell.length_b   1.000
_cell.length_c   1.000
_cell.angle_alpha   90.00
_cell.angle_beta   90.00
_cell.angle_gamma   90.00
#
_symmetry.space_group_name_H-M   'P 1'
#
loop_
_entity.id
_entity.type
_entity.pdbx_description
1 polymer ?
#
loop_
_entity_poly.entity_id
_entity_poly.type
_entity_poly.pdbx_seq_one_letter_code
_entity_poly.pdbx_strand_id
1 'polypeptide(L)'
;MFAALTGAGLSAAAGLNAYVPFLLVALIARFTDVITLPSSFDWIESPWAIGGATLLLVAEVVLDKIPAVDSLNDIVGTAVRPTIGGVVAAATASAGTLDNSGFMADNPWISAIGGGLIAAVVHAGKASARPVINTASLGMGAPFVSTAEDIGSVGLSLVAIFIPVLVIVGLALLAYLMWRMIRRVRRFARKRRDSEALA
;
A
#
# COMPACT_ATOMS: atom_id res chain seq x y z
N MET A 1 8.85 15.09 12.14
CA MET A 1 7.40 14.87 11.99
C MET A 1 6.96 14.60 10.55
N PHE A 2 7.36 15.40 9.54
CA PHE A 2 6.85 15.22 8.18
C PHE A 2 7.36 13.95 7.50
N ALA A 3 8.63 13.60 7.70
CA ALA A 3 9.22 12.38 7.14
C ALA A 3 8.48 11.10 7.60
N ALA A 4 8.11 11.04 8.89
CA ALA A 4 7.35 9.93 9.43
C ALA A 4 5.92 9.84 8.85
N LEU A 5 5.27 10.99 8.61
CA LEU A 5 3.95 11.02 7.98
C LEU A 5 4.02 10.62 6.51
N THR A 6 5.01 11.10 5.76
CA THR A 6 5.25 10.69 4.37
C THR A 6 5.51 9.19 4.28
N GLY A 7 6.43 8.67 5.11
CA GLY A 7 6.72 7.25 5.17
C GLY A 7 5.48 6.41 5.52
N ALA A 8 4.73 6.78 6.56
CA ALA A 8 3.52 6.08 6.95
C ALA A 8 2.43 6.09 5.85
N GLY A 9 2.25 7.22 5.16
CA GLY A 9 1.30 7.36 4.05
C GLY A 9 1.68 6.51 2.85
N LEU A 10 2.95 6.54 2.44
CA LEU A 10 3.47 5.71 1.35
C LEU A 10 3.42 4.21 1.69
N SER A 11 3.71 3.83 2.93
CA SER A 11 3.57 2.45 3.38
C SER A 11 2.12 1.99 3.39
N ALA A 12 1.18 2.83 3.84
CA ALA A 12 -0.23 2.49 3.78
C ALA A 12 -0.72 2.35 2.34
N ALA A 13 -0.27 3.22 1.43
CA ALA A 13 -0.51 3.08 -0.01
C ALA A 13 0.11 1.78 -0.55
N ALA A 14 1.31 1.40 -0.11
CA ALA A 14 1.98 0.16 -0.52
C ALA A 14 1.20 -1.09 -0.08
N GLY A 15 0.53 -1.01 1.06
CA GLY A 15 -0.38 -2.05 1.52
C GLY A 15 -1.64 -2.20 0.66
N LEU A 16 -2.05 -1.17 -0.09
CA LEU A 16 -3.15 -1.21 -1.07
C LEU A 16 -2.69 -1.61 -2.48
N ASN A 17 -1.54 -1.10 -2.94
CA ASN A 17 -0.83 -1.50 -4.15
C ASN A 17 0.66 -1.21 -3.96
N ALA A 18 1.52 -2.23 -4.02
CA ALA A 18 2.95 -2.08 -3.73
C ALA A 18 3.66 -1.18 -4.74
N TYR A 19 3.33 -1.33 -6.02
CA TYR A 19 4.12 -0.77 -7.11
C TYR A 19 3.82 0.71 -7.35
N VAL A 20 2.61 1.17 -7.03
CA VAL A 20 2.21 2.59 -7.14
C VAL A 20 3.10 3.55 -6.33
N PRO A 21 3.20 3.44 -4.99
CA PRO A 21 4.04 4.34 -4.20
C PRO A 21 5.51 4.21 -4.56
N PHE A 22 5.98 3.00 -4.87
CA PHE A 22 7.36 2.79 -5.31
C PHE A 22 7.66 3.55 -6.60
N LEU A 23 6.80 3.41 -7.62
CA LEU A 23 6.93 4.12 -8.89
C LEU A 23 6.84 5.63 -8.72
N LEU A 24 5.91 6.12 -7.88
CA LEU A 24 5.81 7.55 -7.62
C LEU A 24 7.07 8.10 -6.97
N VAL A 25 7.62 7.42 -5.96
CA VAL A 25 8.91 7.81 -5.35
C VAL A 25 10.03 7.78 -6.40
N ALA A 26 10.13 6.70 -7.18
CA ALA A 26 11.17 6.55 -8.20
C ALA A 26 11.12 7.62 -9.30
N LEU A 27 9.92 7.91 -9.83
CA LEU A 27 9.73 8.90 -10.89
C LEU A 27 9.94 10.32 -10.38
N ILE A 28 9.46 10.63 -9.17
CA ILE A 28 9.63 11.96 -8.57
C ILE A 28 11.10 12.21 -8.26
N ALA A 29 11.80 11.24 -7.66
CA ALA A 29 13.23 11.37 -7.39
C ALA A 29 14.05 11.54 -8.68
N ARG A 30 13.71 10.79 -9.74
CA ARG A 30 14.43 10.85 -11.01
C ARG A 30 14.25 12.16 -11.79
N PHE A 31 13.03 12.69 -11.81
CA PHE A 31 12.65 13.76 -12.74
C PHE A 31 12.42 15.12 -12.06
N THR A 32 12.52 15.19 -10.73
CA THR A 32 12.30 16.42 -9.95
C THR A 32 13.22 16.45 -8.74
N ASP A 33 13.38 17.62 -8.13
CA ASP A 33 14.14 17.77 -6.87
C ASP A 33 13.26 17.63 -5.61
N VAL A 34 12.02 17.13 -5.74
CA VAL A 34 11.08 17.01 -4.61
C VAL A 34 11.52 15.95 -3.61
N ILE A 35 12.15 14.86 -4.08
CA ILE A 35 12.69 13.78 -3.26
C ILE A 35 14.15 13.57 -3.67
N THR A 36 15.09 13.79 -2.74
CA THR A 36 16.50 13.49 -2.97
C THR A 36 16.89 12.23 -2.23
N LEU A 37 17.06 11.12 -2.95
CA LEU A 37 17.41 9.85 -2.35
C LEU A 37 18.90 9.84 -1.94
N PRO A 38 19.24 9.29 -0.75
CA PRO A 38 20.64 9.08 -0.39
C PRO A 38 21.23 7.93 -1.23
N SER A 39 22.56 7.83 -1.25
CA SER A 39 23.31 6.84 -2.06
C SER A 39 22.92 5.38 -1.79
N SER A 40 22.38 5.04 -0.62
CA SER A 40 21.89 3.68 -0.33
C SER A 40 20.56 3.33 -1.02
N PHE A 41 19.84 4.34 -1.53
CA PHE A 41 18.53 4.20 -2.17
C PHE A 41 18.47 4.76 -3.60
N ASP A 42 19.60 5.24 -4.14
CA ASP A 42 19.70 5.78 -5.52
C ASP A 42 19.25 4.78 -6.61
N TRP A 43 19.37 3.48 -6.33
CA TRP A 43 18.90 2.44 -7.24
C TRP A 43 17.39 2.50 -7.52
N ILE A 44 16.58 3.10 -6.63
CA ILE A 44 15.13 3.23 -6.79
C ILE A 44 14.79 4.07 -8.03
N GLU A 45 15.55 5.13 -8.31
CA GLU A 45 15.36 6.00 -9.49
C GLU A 45 16.01 5.44 -10.77
N SER A 46 16.68 4.29 -10.70
CA SER A 46 17.32 3.67 -11.86
C SER A 46 16.31 3.26 -12.94
N PRO A 47 16.68 3.26 -14.24
CA PRO A 47 15.76 2.88 -15.32
C PRO A 47 15.25 1.44 -15.16
N TRP A 48 16.08 0.56 -14.58
CA TRP A 48 15.75 -0.83 -14.32
C TRP A 48 14.70 -0.97 -13.21
N ALA A 49 14.84 -0.23 -12.11
CA ALA A 49 13.85 -0.23 -11.03
C ALA A 49 12.50 0.32 -11.51
N ILE A 50 12.50 1.44 -12.25
CA ILE A 50 11.29 2.03 -12.82
C ILE A 50 10.65 1.07 -13.84
N GLY A 51 11.42 0.52 -14.76
CA GLY A 51 10.93 -0.42 -15.76
C GLY A 51 10.34 -1.69 -15.15
N GLY A 52 11.05 -2.27 -14.17
CA GLY A 52 10.59 -3.45 -13.43
C GLY A 52 9.32 -3.19 -12.63
N ALA A 53 9.28 -2.09 -11.87
CA ALA A 53 8.09 -1.74 -11.11
C ALA A 53 6.89 -1.37 -12.01
N THR A 54 7.14 -0.78 -13.18
CA THR A 54 6.09 -0.51 -14.18
C THR A 54 5.51 -1.81 -14.72
N LEU A 55 6.36 -2.77 -15.09
CA LEU A 55 5.93 -4.09 -15.54
C LEU A 55 5.13 -4.81 -14.46
N LEU A 56 5.59 -4.77 -13.22
CA LEU A 56 4.90 -5.36 -12.09
C LEU A 56 3.56 -4.68 -11.78
N LEU A 57 3.47 -3.35 -11.91
CA LEU A 57 2.20 -2.63 -11.77
C LEU A 57 1.21 -3.04 -12.86
N VAL A 58 1.65 -3.11 -14.13
CA VAL A 58 0.79 -3.59 -15.23
C VAL A 58 0.34 -5.02 -14.97
N ALA A 59 1.26 -5.89 -14.54
CA ALA A 59 0.91 -7.26 -14.17
C ALA A 59 -0.12 -7.29 -13.04
N GLU A 60 0.06 -6.52 -11.96
CA GLU A 60 -0.89 -6.47 -10.85
C GLU A 60 -2.30 -6.06 -11.30
N VAL A 61 -2.41 -4.99 -12.10
CA VAL A 61 -3.69 -4.51 -12.65
C VAL A 61 -4.38 -5.56 -13.53
N VAL A 62 -3.61 -6.38 -14.25
CA VAL A 62 -4.15 -7.46 -15.10
C VAL A 62 -4.55 -8.68 -14.25
N LEU A 63 -3.67 -9.13 -13.35
CA LEU A 63 -3.86 -10.32 -12.53
C LEU A 63 -5.06 -10.17 -11.58
N ASP A 64 -5.28 -8.97 -11.03
CA ASP A 64 -6.42 -8.69 -10.15
C ASP A 64 -7.78 -8.77 -10.83
N LYS A 65 -7.83 -8.79 -12.18
CA LYS A 65 -9.08 -8.89 -12.94
C LYS A 65 -9.50 -10.33 -13.23
N ILE A 66 -8.60 -11.29 -13.03
CA ILE A 66 -8.84 -12.69 -13.33
C ILE A 66 -9.17 -13.42 -12.02
N PRO A 67 -10.41 -13.94 -11.85
CA PRO A 67 -10.78 -14.70 -10.67
C PRO A 67 -9.82 -15.87 -10.43
N ALA A 68 -9.52 -16.17 -9.16
CA ALA A 68 -8.54 -17.17 -8.69
C ALA A 68 -7.07 -16.76 -8.87
N VAL A 69 -6.71 -16.07 -9.96
CA VAL A 69 -5.37 -15.49 -10.13
C VAL A 69 -5.18 -14.32 -9.16
N ASP A 70 -6.23 -13.53 -8.92
CA ASP A 70 -6.28 -12.48 -7.90
C ASP A 70 -5.85 -12.97 -6.50
N SER A 71 -6.29 -14.18 -6.14
CA SER A 71 -6.01 -14.81 -4.85
C SER A 71 -4.55 -15.25 -4.73
N LEU A 72 -3.95 -15.74 -5.83
CA LEU A 72 -2.52 -16.05 -5.89
C LEU A 72 -1.68 -14.77 -5.81
N ASN A 73 -2.11 -13.72 -6.50
CA ASN A 73 -1.48 -12.40 -6.44
C ASN A 73 -1.50 -11.84 -5.02
N ASP A 74 -2.61 -12.00 -4.29
CA ASP A 74 -2.71 -11.58 -2.89
C ASP A 74 -1.78 -12.37 -1.95
N ILE A 75 -1.57 -13.66 -2.22
CA ILE A 75 -0.59 -14.49 -1.48
C ILE A 75 0.81 -13.94 -1.70
N VAL A 76 1.21 -13.69 -2.94
CA VAL A 76 2.52 -13.05 -3.23
C VAL A 76 2.59 -11.66 -2.57
N GLY A 77 1.49 -10.91 -2.60
CA GLY A 77 1.34 -9.61 -1.98
C GLY A 77 1.60 -9.60 -0.46
N THR A 78 1.40 -10.73 0.25
CA THR A 78 1.72 -10.80 1.69
C THR A 78 3.21 -10.62 2.00
N ALA A 79 4.11 -10.92 1.06
CA ALA A 79 5.53 -10.66 1.20
C ALA A 79 5.95 -9.36 0.49
N VAL A 80 5.45 -9.14 -0.74
CA VAL A 80 5.87 -8.01 -1.57
C VAL A 80 5.44 -6.67 -0.98
N ARG A 81 4.18 -6.53 -0.54
CA ARG A 81 3.64 -5.24 -0.08
C ARG A 81 4.30 -4.74 1.21
N PRO A 82 4.51 -5.56 2.25
CA PRO A 82 5.32 -5.16 3.41
C PRO A 82 6.75 -4.79 3.06
N THR A 83 7.37 -5.54 2.15
CA THR A 83 8.76 -5.27 1.72
C THR A 83 8.85 -3.90 1.06
N ILE A 84 8.00 -3.63 0.07
CA ILE A 84 7.98 -2.36 -0.63
C ILE A 84 7.58 -1.21 0.30
N GLY A 85 6.57 -1.42 1.15
CA GLY A 85 6.15 -0.45 2.16
C GLY A 85 7.27 -0.06 3.13
N GLY A 86 8.14 -1.00 3.49
CA GLY A 86 9.34 -0.72 4.28
C GLY A 86 10.41 0.02 3.48
N VAL A 87 10.70 -0.40 2.25
CA VAL A 87 11.69 0.25 1.38
C VAL A 87 11.34 1.72 1.15
N VAL A 88 10.09 2.03 0.76
CA VAL A 88 9.68 3.42 0.49
C VAL A 88 9.68 4.28 1.76
N ALA A 89 9.33 3.72 2.93
CA ALA A 89 9.41 4.44 4.19
C ALA A 89 10.86 4.74 4.59
N ALA A 90 11.76 3.77 4.46
CA ALA A 90 13.18 3.97 4.74
C ALA A 90 13.82 4.98 3.80
N ALA A 91 13.54 4.86 2.50
CA ALA A 91 14.06 5.76 1.47
C ALA A 91 13.61 7.21 1.72
N THR A 92 12.30 7.43 1.95
CA THR A 92 11.77 8.79 2.15
C THR A 92 12.08 9.38 3.52
N ALA A 93 12.18 8.55 4.57
CA ALA A 93 12.67 9.03 5.87
C ALA A 93 14.12 9.49 5.81
N SER A 94 14.93 8.86 4.96
CA SER A 94 16.35 9.21 4.78
C SER A 94 16.57 10.36 3.78
N ALA A 95 15.59 10.62 2.92
CA ALA A 95 15.63 11.70 1.93
C ALA A 95 15.30 13.10 2.50
N GLY A 96 14.61 13.16 3.65
CA GLY A 96 14.13 14.41 4.23
C GLY A 96 15.22 15.16 5.02
N THR A 97 15.63 16.34 4.54
CA THR A 97 16.50 17.30 5.26
C THR A 97 15.77 18.08 6.37
N LEU A 98 14.46 17.88 6.54
CA LEU A 98 13.58 18.73 7.35
C LEU A 98 13.51 18.32 8.83
N ASP A 99 13.76 17.05 9.15
CA ASP A 99 13.81 16.56 10.53
C ASP A 99 15.23 16.07 10.82
N ASN A 100 16.12 17.00 11.20
CA ASN A 100 17.51 16.74 11.58
C ASN A 100 17.66 15.92 12.88
N SER A 101 16.79 14.93 13.14
CA SER A 101 17.08 13.91 14.14
C SER A 101 18.03 12.90 13.50
N GLY A 102 19.35 13.11 13.67
CA GLY A 102 20.38 12.20 13.15
C GLY A 102 20.08 10.72 13.41
N PHE A 103 19.41 10.42 14.54
CA PHE A 103 18.95 9.08 14.88
C PHE A 103 18.16 8.35 13.78
N MET A 104 17.20 8.99 13.10
CA MET A 104 16.41 8.31 12.05
C MET A 104 17.18 8.16 10.74
N ALA A 105 18.07 9.10 10.44
CA ALA A 105 18.97 9.00 9.29
C ALA A 105 20.01 7.88 9.50
N ASP A 106 20.50 7.72 10.73
CA ASP A 106 21.45 6.67 11.11
C ASP A 106 20.77 5.29 11.28
N ASN A 107 19.45 5.26 11.48
CA ASN A 107 18.68 4.03 11.72
C ASN A 107 17.50 3.86 10.74
N PRO A 108 17.76 3.80 9.42
CA PRO A 108 16.70 3.68 8.40
C PRO A 108 15.87 2.39 8.53
N TRP A 109 16.42 1.37 9.22
CA TRP A 109 15.73 0.13 9.52
C TRP A 109 14.47 0.32 10.38
N ILE A 110 14.41 1.37 11.22
CA ILE A 110 13.22 1.66 12.05
C ILE A 110 12.05 2.04 11.15
N SER A 111 12.30 2.94 10.19
CA SER A 111 11.32 3.33 9.17
C SER A 111 10.98 2.15 8.26
N ALA A 112 11.94 1.29 7.94
CA ALA A 112 11.70 0.08 7.16
C ALA A 112 10.74 -0.88 7.86
N ILE A 113 10.97 -1.20 9.14
CA ILE A 113 10.11 -2.10 9.92
C ILE A 113 8.74 -1.45 10.13
N GLY A 114 8.70 -0.19 10.55
CA GLY A 114 7.44 0.54 10.76
C GLY A 114 6.60 0.60 9.49
N GLY A 115 7.22 0.95 8.37
CA GLY A 115 6.55 0.98 7.06
C GLY A 115 6.08 -0.40 6.60
N GLY A 116 6.91 -1.43 6.79
CA GLY A 116 6.51 -2.80 6.46
C GLY A 116 5.32 -3.29 7.28
N LEU A 117 5.28 -2.97 8.58
CA LEU A 117 4.14 -3.29 9.46
C LEU A 117 2.87 -2.55 9.04
N ILE A 118 2.96 -1.26 8.70
CA ILE A 118 1.81 -0.48 8.22
C ILE A 118 1.25 -1.10 6.94
N ALA A 119 2.11 -1.39 5.96
CA ALA A 119 1.71 -2.01 4.71
C ALA A 119 1.09 -3.41 4.92
N ALA A 120 1.65 -4.21 5.83
CA ALA A 120 1.12 -5.52 6.19
C ALA A 120 -0.30 -5.43 6.79
N VAL A 121 -0.54 -4.48 7.69
CA VAL A 121 -1.87 -4.27 8.30
C VAL A 121 -2.90 -3.85 7.26
N VAL A 122 -2.53 -2.93 6.35
CA VAL A 122 -3.42 -2.49 5.28
C VAL A 122 -3.74 -3.63 4.32
N HIS A 123 -2.73 -4.39 3.87
CA HIS A 123 -2.92 -5.55 3.00
C HIS A 123 -3.77 -6.62 3.66
N ALA A 124 -3.54 -6.91 4.94
CA ALA A 124 -4.32 -7.90 5.69
C ALA A 124 -5.81 -7.56 5.72
N GLY A 125 -6.17 -6.28 5.87
CA GLY A 125 -7.57 -5.89 5.83
C GLY A 125 -8.19 -5.99 4.43
N LYS A 126 -7.44 -5.68 3.36
CA LYS A 126 -7.84 -5.95 1.96
C LYS A 126 -8.10 -7.44 1.74
N ALA A 127 -7.11 -8.27 2.06
CA ALA A 127 -7.17 -9.71 1.89
C ALA A 127 -8.35 -10.34 2.66
N SER A 128 -8.69 -9.78 3.83
CA SER A 128 -9.84 -10.26 4.62
C SER A 128 -11.21 -9.99 3.99
N ALA A 129 -11.30 -9.00 3.09
CA ALA A 129 -12.57 -8.60 2.47
C ALA A 129 -12.82 -9.26 1.11
N ARG A 130 -11.76 -9.57 0.36
CA ARG A 130 -11.85 -10.15 -1.00
C ARG A 130 -12.70 -11.41 -1.10
N PRO A 131 -12.61 -12.42 -0.21
CA PRO A 131 -13.43 -13.63 -0.31
C PRO A 131 -14.93 -13.33 -0.29
N VAL A 132 -15.37 -12.38 0.54
CA VAL A 132 -16.78 -11.98 0.61
C VAL A 132 -17.20 -11.18 -0.60
N ILE A 133 -16.35 -10.26 -1.07
CA ILE A 133 -16.66 -9.47 -2.27
C ILE A 133 -16.79 -10.39 -3.48
N ASN A 134 -15.84 -11.31 -3.67
CA ASN A 134 -15.84 -12.25 -4.78
C ASN A 134 -17.05 -13.20 -4.72
N THR A 135 -17.35 -13.76 -3.55
CA THR A 135 -18.52 -14.65 -3.40
C THR A 135 -19.85 -13.92 -3.53
N ALA A 136 -19.99 -12.70 -3.00
CA ALA A 136 -21.24 -11.94 -3.06
C ALA A 136 -21.53 -11.36 -4.45
N SER A 137 -20.49 -11.11 -5.25
CA SER A 137 -20.60 -10.50 -6.59
C SER A 137 -20.36 -11.48 -7.75
N LEU A 138 -20.20 -12.78 -7.45
CA LEU A 138 -19.79 -13.80 -8.43
C LEU A 138 -18.52 -13.39 -9.22
N GLY A 139 -17.57 -12.76 -8.52
CA GLY A 139 -16.31 -12.27 -9.09
C GLY A 139 -16.37 -10.91 -9.80
N MET A 140 -17.56 -10.33 -10.03
CA MET A 140 -17.68 -9.05 -10.74
C MET A 140 -17.27 -7.83 -9.90
N GLY A 141 -17.23 -7.96 -8.58
CA GLY A 141 -16.88 -6.87 -7.65
C GLY A 141 -15.38 -6.66 -7.49
N ALA A 142 -14.55 -7.68 -7.74
CA ALA A 142 -13.10 -7.61 -7.59
C ALA A 142 -12.45 -6.50 -8.44
N PRO A 143 -12.76 -6.36 -9.73
CA PRO A 143 -12.18 -5.31 -10.57
C PRO A 143 -12.47 -3.89 -10.07
N PHE A 144 -13.67 -3.62 -9.56
CA PHE A 144 -14.03 -2.30 -9.04
C PHE A 144 -13.29 -1.98 -7.75
N VAL A 145 -13.14 -2.97 -6.87
CA VAL A 145 -12.43 -2.80 -5.60
C VAL A 145 -10.94 -2.64 -5.84
N SER A 146 -10.33 -3.45 -6.70
CA SER A 146 -8.94 -3.32 -7.13
C SER A 146 -8.69 -1.94 -7.75
N THR A 147 -9.57 -1.46 -8.64
CA THR A 147 -9.44 -0.11 -9.21
C THR A 147 -9.53 0.99 -8.14
N ALA A 148 -10.42 0.84 -7.14
CA ALA A 148 -10.52 1.79 -6.05
C ALA A 148 -9.28 1.78 -5.14
N GLU A 149 -8.66 0.62 -4.95
CA GLU A 149 -7.39 0.46 -4.23
C GLU A 149 -6.24 1.14 -4.99
N ASP A 150 -6.18 1.00 -6.31
CA ASP A 150 -5.18 1.66 -7.15
C ASP A 150 -5.31 3.19 -7.09
N ILE A 151 -6.52 3.71 -7.28
CA ILE A 151 -6.81 5.15 -7.15
C ILE A 151 -6.48 5.65 -5.74
N GLY A 152 -6.87 4.88 -4.73
CA GLY A 152 -6.57 5.19 -3.33
C GLY A 152 -5.06 5.20 -3.05
N SER A 153 -4.31 4.27 -3.64
CA SER A 153 -2.84 4.20 -3.52
C SER A 153 -2.17 5.40 -4.18
N VAL A 154 -2.60 5.77 -5.38
CA VAL A 154 -2.09 6.96 -6.08
C VAL A 154 -2.38 8.21 -5.25
N GLY A 155 -3.65 8.40 -4.85
CA GLY A 155 -4.08 9.56 -4.08
C GLY A 155 -3.35 9.69 -2.74
N LEU A 156 -3.28 8.60 -1.97
CA LEU A 156 -2.60 8.59 -0.67
C LEU A 156 -1.09 8.81 -0.81
N SER A 157 -0.46 8.26 -1.86
CA SER A 157 0.97 8.48 -2.13
C SER A 157 1.26 9.93 -2.48
N LEU A 158 0.46 10.54 -3.36
CA LEU A 158 0.61 11.95 -3.72
C LEU A 158 0.37 12.86 -2.51
N VAL A 159 -0.65 12.59 -1.70
CA VAL A 159 -0.89 13.30 -0.43
C VAL A 159 0.30 13.15 0.51
N ALA A 160 0.86 11.95 0.63
CA ALA A 160 2.01 11.68 1.48
C ALA A 160 3.27 12.44 1.06
N ILE A 161 3.48 12.61 -0.24
CA ILE A 161 4.64 13.31 -0.80
C ILE A 161 4.47 14.83 -0.71
N PHE A 162 3.33 15.37 -1.15
CA PHE A 162 3.16 16.82 -1.32
C PHE A 162 2.52 17.52 -0.11
N ILE A 163 1.67 16.83 0.65
CA ILE A 163 0.94 17.42 1.79
C ILE A 163 0.91 16.41 2.97
N PRO A 164 2.07 16.10 3.59
CA PRO A 164 2.17 14.99 4.56
C PRO A 164 1.22 15.11 5.75
N VAL A 165 0.84 16.33 6.16
CA VAL A 165 -0.13 16.56 7.24
C VAL A 165 -1.48 15.89 6.97
N LEU A 166 -1.92 15.88 5.71
CA LEU A 166 -3.20 15.27 5.32
C LEU A 166 -3.16 13.75 5.32
N VAL A 167 -1.99 13.12 5.48
CA VAL A 167 -1.88 11.67 5.66
C VAL A 167 -2.67 11.22 6.88
N ILE A 168 -2.72 11.99 7.96
CA ILE A 168 -3.51 11.64 9.16
C ILE A 168 -4.98 11.45 8.79
N VAL A 169 -5.53 12.36 7.99
CA VAL A 169 -6.92 12.28 7.49
C VAL A 169 -7.08 11.09 6.54
N GLY A 170 -6.13 10.90 5.63
CA GLY A 170 -6.13 9.77 4.69
C GLY A 170 -6.11 8.41 5.40
N LEU A 171 -5.24 8.24 6.40
CA LEU A 171 -5.14 7.03 7.21
C LEU A 171 -6.38 6.81 8.08
N ALA A 172 -6.94 7.86 8.66
CA ALA A 172 -8.19 7.77 9.43
C ALA A 172 -9.35 7.32 8.53
N LEU A 173 -9.45 7.87 7.32
CA LEU A 173 -10.43 7.47 6.32
C LEU A 173 -10.22 6.02 5.89
N LEU A 174 -8.99 5.63 5.57
CA LEU A 174 -8.63 4.26 5.22
C LEU A 174 -9.03 3.28 6.33
N ALA A 175 -8.64 3.56 7.57
CA ALA A 175 -8.97 2.75 8.73
C ALA A 175 -10.48 2.64 8.94
N TYR A 176 -11.23 3.75 8.80
CA TYR A 176 -12.68 3.76 8.87
C TYR A 176 -13.33 2.89 7.80
N LEU A 177 -12.89 3.00 6.54
CA LEU A 177 -13.40 2.21 5.42
C LEU A 177 -13.11 0.73 5.61
N MET A 178 -11.87 0.38 5.98
CA MET A 178 -11.48 -1.00 6.29
C MET A 178 -12.31 -1.58 7.42
N TRP A 179 -12.48 -0.83 8.52
CA TRP A 179 -13.29 -1.27 9.65
C TRP A 179 -14.75 -1.48 9.27
N ARG A 180 -15.34 -0.57 8.49
CA ARG A 180 -16.71 -0.68 7.99
C ARG A 180 -16.86 -1.91 7.09
N MET A 181 -15.88 -2.17 6.22
CA MET A 181 -15.86 -3.31 5.32
C MET A 181 -15.76 -4.63 6.09
N ILE A 182 -14.80 -4.75 7.01
CA ILE A 182 -14.61 -5.91 7.88
C ILE A 182 -15.88 -6.18 8.72
N ARG A 183 -16.53 -5.13 9.24
CA ARG A 183 -17.80 -5.28 9.96
C ARG A 183 -18.92 -5.83 9.08
N ARG A 184 -19.03 -5.38 7.83
CA ARG A 184 -20.01 -5.93 6.87
C ARG A 184 -19.72 -7.40 6.58
N VAL A 185 -18.48 -7.73 6.29
CA VAL A 185 -18.00 -9.10 6.06
C VAL A 185 -18.35 -10.03 7.23
N ARG A 186 -18.01 -9.64 8.46
CA ARG A 186 -18.31 -10.43 9.67
C ARG A 186 -19.81 -10.64 9.89
N ARG A 187 -20.66 -9.67 9.53
CA ARG A 187 -22.12 -9.80 9.62
C ARG A 187 -22.67 -10.79 8.59
N PHE A 188 -22.17 -10.77 7.36
CA PHE A 188 -22.55 -11.73 6.32
C PHE A 188 -22.14 -13.17 6.69
N ALA A 189 -20.92 -13.36 7.21
CA ALA A 189 -20.44 -14.66 7.63
C ALA A 189 -21.26 -15.27 8.79
N ARG A 190 -21.70 -14.44 9.76
CA ARG A 190 -22.58 -14.89 10.85
C ARG A 190 -23.94 -15.36 10.34
N LYS A 191 -24.59 -14.59 9.46
CA LYS A 191 -25.90 -14.95 8.89
C LYS A 191 -25.89 -16.29 8.15
N ARG A 192 -24.82 -16.61 7.43
CA ARG A 192 -24.68 -17.92 6.76
C ARG A 192 -24.60 -19.06 7.76
N ARG A 193 -23.77 -18.94 8.80
CA ARG A 193 -23.65 -19.95 9.86
C ARG A 193 -24.98 -20.21 10.58
N ASP A 194 -25.73 -19.15 10.86
CA ASP A 194 -27.03 -19.28 11.51
C ASP A 194 -28.06 -19.97 10.59
N SER A 195 -27.95 -19.77 9.27
CA SER A 195 -28.82 -20.43 8.28
C SER A 195 -28.47 -21.91 8.11
N GLU A 196 -27.18 -22.27 8.12
CA GLU A 196 -26.71 -23.66 8.09
C GLU A 196 -27.05 -24.44 9.37
N ALA A 197 -27.12 -23.77 10.53
CA ALA A 197 -27.51 -24.39 11.79
C ALA A 197 -29.03 -24.65 11.92
N LEU A 198 -29.84 -24.03 11.07
CA LEU A 198 -31.31 -24.16 11.05
C LEU A 198 -31.81 -25.10 9.95
N ALA A 199 -30.93 -25.57 9.06
CA ALA A 199 -31.23 -26.50 7.96
C ALA A 199 -30.85 -27.93 8.34
#